data_AF-A0A935IVG2-F1
#
_entry.id   AF-A0A935IVG2-F1
#
_cell.length_a   1.000
_cell.length_b   1.000
_cell.length_c   1.000
_cell.angle_alpha   90.00
_cell.angle_beta   90.00
_cell.angle_gamma   90.00
#
_symmetry.space_group_name_H-M   'P 1'
#
loop_
_entity.id
_entity.type
_entity.pdbx_description
1 polymer ?
#
loop_
_entity_poly.entity_id
_entity_poly.type
_entity_poly.pdbx_seq_one_letter_code
_entity_poly.pdbx_strand_id
1 'polypeptide(L)'
;MNKMTGNAVMDTFFMYITHAGDGIVALIIIAITLLMNARNGLFLFIAYAVSGLITTAIKNLSPESFRPHFAFHEYLHSYPINYIDGVEMLAKNSFPSGHSTTAFAVFLSLALFTKNKALKVTFLLIAILSAFSRTYLSQHWLVDITVGSLIGFTTAVLFYFVLISPNRLQKINKPLMNIFNN
;
A
#
# COMPACT_ATOMS: atom_id res chain seq x y z
N MET A 1 -2.36 -20.53 -5.94
CA MET A 1 -2.53 -19.76 -4.69
C MET A 1 -3.11 -20.58 -3.54
N ASN A 2 -4.23 -21.30 -3.70
CA ASN A 2 -4.78 -22.14 -2.61
C ASN A 2 -3.88 -23.24 -2.04
N LYS A 3 -2.80 -23.63 -2.73
CA LYS A 3 -1.84 -24.59 -2.19
C LYS A 3 -0.93 -23.98 -1.11
N MET A 4 -0.83 -22.64 -1.04
CA MET A 4 -0.01 -21.95 -0.04
C MET A 4 -0.81 -21.62 1.24
N THR A 5 -2.13 -21.46 1.12
CA THR A 5 -3.04 -21.22 2.25
C THR A 5 -3.34 -22.53 2.99
N GLY A 6 -3.46 -22.46 4.32
CA GLY A 6 -3.63 -23.63 5.19
C GLY A 6 -2.40 -23.95 6.05
N ASN A 7 -1.34 -23.14 5.98
CA ASN A 7 -0.26 -23.15 6.96
C ASN A 7 -0.51 -22.05 8.00
N ALA A 8 -0.82 -22.43 9.24
CA ALA A 8 -1.23 -21.50 10.29
C ALA A 8 -0.24 -20.34 10.49
N VAL A 9 1.07 -20.59 10.42
CA VAL A 9 2.09 -19.54 10.62
C VAL A 9 2.06 -18.53 9.46
N MET A 10 1.99 -19.00 8.23
CA MET A 10 1.93 -18.13 7.05
C MET A 10 0.60 -17.38 6.97
N ASP A 11 -0.52 -18.05 7.30
CA ASP A 11 -1.85 -17.45 7.32
C ASP A 11 -1.91 -16.31 8.33
N THR A 12 -1.44 -16.54 9.55
CA THR A 12 -1.33 -15.49 10.59
C THR A 12 -0.40 -14.35 10.15
N PHE A 13 0.78 -14.67 9.60
CA PHE A 13 1.72 -13.66 9.13
C PHE A 13 1.11 -12.75 8.04
N PHE A 14 0.48 -13.34 7.03
CA PHE A 14 -0.11 -12.59 5.93
C PHE A 14 -1.38 -11.81 6.34
N MET A 15 -2.13 -12.32 7.32
CA MET A 15 -3.21 -11.58 7.97
C MET A 15 -2.70 -10.29 8.62
N TYR A 16 -1.55 -10.31 9.29
CA TYR A 16 -1.04 -9.11 9.93
C TYR A 16 -0.34 -8.15 8.96
N ILE A 17 0.50 -8.66 8.06
CA ILE A 17 1.26 -7.81 7.14
C ILE A 17 0.37 -7.07 6.12
N THR A 18 -0.85 -7.56 5.86
CA THR A 18 -1.80 -6.84 5.00
C THR A 18 -2.19 -5.47 5.58
N HIS A 19 -2.18 -5.31 6.91
CA HIS A 19 -2.55 -4.03 7.54
C HIS A 19 -1.52 -2.93 7.27
N ALA A 20 -0.30 -3.27 6.86
CA ALA A 20 0.66 -2.26 6.42
C ALA A 20 0.15 -1.47 5.19
N GLY A 21 -0.69 -2.09 4.33
CA GLY A 21 -1.35 -1.43 3.22
C GLY A 21 -2.67 -0.72 3.58
N ASP A 22 -3.06 -0.70 4.85
CA ASP A 22 -4.28 -0.05 5.31
C ASP A 22 -4.15 1.48 5.30
N GLY A 23 -5.22 2.18 4.90
CA GLY A 23 -5.26 3.63 4.90
C GLY A 23 -5.11 4.25 6.28
N ILE A 24 -5.64 3.63 7.35
CA ILE A 24 -5.48 4.11 8.73
C ILE A 24 -4.01 4.04 9.15
N VAL A 25 -3.34 2.92 8.87
CA VAL A 25 -1.91 2.75 9.17
C VAL A 25 -1.08 3.77 8.39
N ALA A 26 -1.41 4.00 7.11
CA ALA A 26 -0.77 5.05 6.31
C ALA A 26 -0.93 6.44 6.94
N LEU A 27 -2.15 6.81 7.37
CA LEU A 27 -2.41 8.11 8.01
C LEU A 27 -1.66 8.27 9.34
N ILE A 28 -1.54 7.22 10.14
CA ILE A 28 -0.74 7.23 11.38
C ILE A 28 0.75 7.46 11.05
N ILE A 29 1.30 6.73 10.08
CA ILE A 29 2.70 6.91 9.64
C ILE A 29 2.93 8.33 9.13
N ILE A 30 2.01 8.87 8.34
CA ILE A 30 2.06 10.24 7.82
C ILE A 30 2.05 11.24 8.98
N ALA A 31 1.14 11.09 9.96
CA ALA A 31 1.04 11.97 11.12
C ALA A 31 2.32 11.96 11.96
N ILE A 32 2.85 10.78 12.28
CA ILE A 32 4.13 10.64 12.99
C ILE A 32 5.26 11.33 12.19
N THR A 33 5.32 11.08 10.87
CA THR A 33 6.36 11.67 10.04
C THR A 33 6.25 13.19 9.97
N LEU A 34 5.04 13.75 9.89
CA LEU A 34 4.81 15.20 9.95
C LEU A 34 5.33 15.81 11.26
N LEU A 35 5.01 15.17 12.39
CA LEU A 35 5.47 15.62 13.71
C LEU A 35 7.00 15.60 13.83
N MET A 36 7.67 14.61 13.24
CA MET A 36 9.13 14.52 13.24
C MET A 36 9.78 15.47 12.22
N ASN A 37 9.20 15.58 11.04
CA ASN A 37 9.70 16.36 9.91
C ASN A 37 8.57 16.68 8.92
N ALA A 38 8.10 17.93 8.94
CA ALA A 38 6.96 18.35 8.14
C ALA A 38 7.19 18.20 6.63
N ARG A 39 8.41 18.45 6.15
CA ARG A 39 8.78 18.29 4.74
C ARG A 39 8.59 16.84 4.27
N ASN A 40 9.13 15.88 5.01
CA ASN A 40 9.00 14.46 4.68
C ASN A 40 7.56 13.97 4.85
N GLY A 41 6.87 14.42 5.89
CA GLY A 41 5.47 14.08 6.12
C GLY A 41 4.55 14.61 5.02
N LEU A 42 4.78 15.84 4.55
CA LEU A 42 4.02 16.42 3.42
C LEU A 42 4.28 15.67 2.12
N PHE A 43 5.54 15.30 1.85
CA PHE A 43 5.88 14.44 0.71
C PHE A 43 5.11 13.12 0.75
N LEU A 44 5.14 12.42 1.90
CA LEU A 44 4.42 11.18 2.14
C LEU A 44 2.91 11.35 1.93
N PHE A 45 2.32 12.41 2.48
CA PHE A 45 0.91 12.71 2.34
C PHE A 45 0.51 12.93 0.88
N ILE A 46 1.26 13.73 0.13
CA ILE A 46 0.96 14.02 -1.28
C ILE A 46 1.10 12.75 -2.13
N ALA A 47 2.16 11.97 -1.95
CA ALA A 47 2.36 10.72 -2.68
C ALA A 47 1.22 9.72 -2.41
N TYR A 48 0.81 9.58 -1.15
CA TYR A 48 -0.33 8.75 -0.73
C TYR A 48 -1.64 9.25 -1.32
N ALA A 49 -2.00 10.52 -1.09
CA ALA A 49 -3.28 11.10 -1.53
C ALA A 49 -3.45 11.02 -3.05
N VAL A 50 -2.43 11.40 -3.83
CA VAL A 50 -2.50 11.35 -5.30
C VAL A 50 -2.61 9.91 -5.80
N SER A 51 -1.85 8.97 -5.23
CA SER A 51 -1.95 7.55 -5.61
C SER A 51 -3.32 6.95 -5.29
N GLY A 52 -3.91 7.33 -4.15
CA GLY A 52 -5.24 6.92 -3.74
C GLY A 52 -6.33 7.47 -4.65
N LEU A 53 -6.22 8.75 -5.06
CA LEU A 53 -7.12 9.36 -6.04
C LEU A 53 -7.04 8.66 -7.41
N ILE A 54 -5.83 8.40 -7.92
CA ILE A 54 -5.63 7.68 -9.18
C ILE A 54 -6.25 6.27 -9.09
N THR A 55 -5.95 5.54 -8.01
CA THR A 55 -6.49 4.19 -7.78
C THR A 55 -8.01 4.21 -7.73
N THR A 56 -8.60 5.16 -7.01
CA THR A 56 -10.06 5.30 -6.89
C THR A 56 -10.70 5.65 -8.24
N ALA A 57 -10.08 6.55 -9.00
CA ALA A 57 -10.55 6.92 -10.34
C ALA A 57 -10.58 5.71 -11.28
N ILE A 58 -9.48 4.93 -11.33
CA ILE A 58 -9.41 3.72 -12.16
C ILE A 58 -10.44 2.67 -11.70
N LYS A 59 -10.59 2.50 -10.39
CA LYS A 59 -11.54 1.54 -9.81
C LYS A 59 -12.98 1.84 -10.20
N ASN A 60 -13.35 3.12 -10.23
CA ASN A 60 -14.67 3.58 -10.67
C ASN A 60 -14.92 3.35 -12.17
N LEU A 61 -13.87 3.16 -12.99
CA LEU A 61 -14.00 2.77 -14.40
C LEU A 61 -14.16 1.26 -14.59
N SER A 62 -13.93 0.45 -13.55
CA SER A 62 -13.99 -1.02 -13.60
C SER A 62 -14.76 -1.63 -12.40
N PRO A 63 -16.00 -1.20 -12.15
CA PRO A 63 -16.77 -1.62 -10.96
C PRO A 63 -17.10 -3.12 -10.96
N GLU A 64 -17.25 -3.70 -12.15
CA GLU A 64 -17.57 -5.12 -12.36
C GLU A 64 -16.34 -6.04 -12.33
N SER A 65 -15.19 -5.55 -11.88
CA SER A 65 -14.00 -6.39 -11.68
C SER A 65 -14.20 -7.35 -10.50
N PHE A 66 -14.43 -8.63 -10.80
CA PHE A 66 -14.61 -9.68 -9.81
C PHE A 66 -13.32 -10.05 -9.08
N ARG A 67 -13.40 -10.28 -7.77
CA ARG A 67 -12.28 -10.77 -6.97
C ARG A 67 -12.06 -12.28 -7.19
N PRO A 68 -10.83 -12.79 -6.95
CA PRO A 68 -10.52 -14.21 -7.14
C PRO A 68 -11.48 -15.15 -6.43
N HIS A 69 -11.76 -14.95 -5.14
CA HIS A 69 -12.61 -15.87 -4.38
C HIS A 69 -14.03 -15.99 -4.95
N PHE A 70 -14.62 -14.88 -5.42
CA PHE A 70 -15.93 -14.89 -6.03
C PHE A 70 -15.90 -15.64 -7.36
N ALA A 71 -14.91 -15.35 -8.22
CA ALA A 71 -14.78 -16.02 -9.51
C ALA A 71 -14.55 -17.53 -9.37
N PHE A 72 -13.73 -17.96 -8.41
CA PHE A 72 -13.49 -19.38 -8.18
C PHE A 72 -14.72 -20.08 -7.59
N HIS A 73 -15.45 -19.45 -6.66
CA HIS A 73 -16.66 -20.02 -6.08
C HIS A 73 -17.79 -20.15 -7.12
N GLU A 74 -17.97 -19.13 -7.96
CA GLU A 74 -19.09 -19.02 -8.90
C GLU A 74 -18.86 -19.81 -10.21
N TYR A 75 -17.63 -19.83 -10.73
CA TYR A 75 -17.35 -20.41 -12.06
C TYR A 75 -16.50 -21.70 -12.01
N LEU A 76 -15.87 -21.99 -10.87
CA LEU A 76 -14.94 -23.12 -10.70
C LEU A 76 -15.31 -23.93 -9.46
N HIS A 77 -16.59 -24.31 -9.36
CA HIS A 77 -17.20 -25.04 -8.23
C HIS A 77 -16.41 -26.27 -7.72
N SER A 78 -15.52 -26.84 -8.54
CA SER A 78 -14.69 -28.00 -8.22
C SER A 78 -13.31 -27.67 -7.63
N TYR A 79 -12.95 -26.39 -7.48
CA TYR A 79 -11.64 -26.01 -6.97
C TYR A 79 -11.70 -25.64 -5.48
N PRO A 80 -11.04 -26.37 -4.56
CA PRO A 80 -11.10 -26.08 -3.14
C PRO A 80 -10.45 -24.73 -2.85
N ILE A 81 -11.19 -23.84 -2.17
CA ILE A 81 -10.67 -22.59 -1.62
C ILE A 81 -10.61 -22.67 -0.10
N ASN A 82 -9.40 -22.53 0.43
CA ASN A 82 -9.19 -22.38 1.86
C ASN A 82 -9.43 -20.91 2.21
N TYR A 83 -10.54 -20.65 2.89
CA TYR A 83 -10.80 -19.35 3.49
C TYR A 83 -10.06 -19.24 4.81
N ILE A 84 -9.56 -18.05 5.10
CA ILE A 84 -8.93 -17.74 6.38
C ILE A 84 -9.96 -16.96 7.18
N ASP A 85 -10.35 -17.50 8.33
CA ASP A 85 -11.30 -16.86 9.23
C ASP A 85 -10.79 -15.48 9.66
N GLY A 86 -11.69 -14.49 9.71
CA GLY A 86 -11.37 -13.11 10.09
C GLY A 86 -10.98 -12.17 8.94
N VAL A 87 -10.97 -12.65 7.69
CA VAL A 87 -10.72 -11.81 6.51
C VAL A 87 -12.05 -11.48 5.80
N GLU A 88 -12.40 -10.21 5.71
CA GLU A 88 -13.62 -9.77 5.00
C GLU A 88 -13.48 -9.98 3.48
N MET A 89 -14.42 -10.72 2.88
CA MET A 89 -14.38 -11.10 1.47
C MET A 89 -15.38 -10.27 0.65
N LEU A 90 -14.87 -9.39 -0.23
CA LEU A 90 -15.70 -8.53 -1.10
C LEU A 90 -15.86 -9.13 -2.51
N ALA A 91 -17.05 -9.20 -3.07
CA ALA A 91 -17.22 -9.86 -4.39
C ALA A 91 -16.62 -9.09 -5.59
N LYS A 92 -16.71 -7.75 -5.57
CA LYS A 92 -16.44 -6.86 -6.72
C LYS A 92 -15.42 -5.75 -6.39
N ASN A 93 -15.18 -4.88 -7.38
CA ASN A 93 -14.20 -3.79 -7.32
C ASN A 93 -12.80 -4.30 -6.92
N SER A 94 -12.26 -5.23 -7.72
CA SER A 94 -10.94 -5.81 -7.51
C SER A 94 -9.82 -4.93 -8.07
N PHE A 95 -10.00 -4.33 -9.25
CA PHE A 95 -8.93 -3.64 -9.96
C PHE A 95 -8.95 -2.11 -9.76
N PRO A 96 -7.81 -1.44 -9.52
CA PRO A 96 -6.54 -2.00 -9.03
C PRO A 96 -6.57 -2.15 -7.50
N SER A 97 -5.55 -2.82 -6.93
CA SER A 97 -5.51 -3.06 -5.48
C SER A 97 -5.09 -1.81 -4.69
N GLY A 98 -6.03 -1.23 -3.94
CA GLY A 98 -5.77 -0.07 -3.08
C GLY A 98 -4.75 -0.32 -1.97
N HIS A 99 -4.74 -1.51 -1.35
CA HIS A 99 -3.72 -1.86 -0.35
C HIS A 99 -2.32 -1.88 -0.93
N SER A 100 -2.19 -2.42 -2.15
CA SER A 100 -0.92 -2.47 -2.87
C SER A 100 -0.44 -1.06 -3.24
N THR A 101 -1.35 -0.20 -3.71
CA THR A 101 -1.06 1.22 -3.96
C THR A 101 -0.56 1.90 -2.69
N THR A 102 -1.30 1.80 -1.59
CA THR A 102 -0.96 2.42 -0.31
C THR A 102 0.40 1.94 0.20
N ALA A 103 0.63 0.63 0.21
CA ALA A 103 1.88 0.05 0.69
C ALA A 103 3.09 0.59 -0.09
N PHE A 104 3.02 0.61 -1.43
CA PHE A 104 4.10 1.17 -2.25
C PHE A 104 4.22 2.68 -2.08
N ALA A 105 3.12 3.44 -2.09
CA ALA A 105 3.17 4.89 -1.93
C ALA A 105 3.81 5.32 -0.61
N VAL A 106 3.51 4.62 0.49
CA VAL A 106 4.00 4.97 1.84
C VAL A 106 5.42 4.43 2.08
N PHE A 107 5.63 3.12 1.94
CA PHE A 107 6.90 2.51 2.32
C PHE A 107 8.02 2.78 1.33
N LEU A 108 7.73 2.93 0.03
CA LEU A 108 8.75 3.41 -0.91
C LEU A 108 9.13 4.86 -0.59
N SER A 109 8.16 5.72 -0.27
CA SER A 109 8.45 7.11 0.13
C SER A 109 9.37 7.15 1.35
N LEU A 110 9.08 6.35 2.39
CA LEU A 110 9.96 6.19 3.56
C LEU A 110 11.36 5.74 3.16
N ALA A 111 11.49 4.76 2.26
CA ALA A 111 12.78 4.27 1.77
C ALA A 111 13.57 5.34 1.00
N LEU A 112 12.90 6.19 0.22
CA LEU A 112 13.54 7.18 -0.65
C LEU A 112 14.24 8.30 0.13
N PHE A 113 13.64 8.80 1.22
CA PHE A 113 14.28 9.86 2.04
C PHE A 113 15.14 9.34 3.20
N THR A 114 15.02 8.05 3.56
CA THR A 114 15.83 7.46 4.63
C THR A 114 17.30 7.33 4.21
N LYS A 115 18.26 7.65 5.08
CA LYS A 115 19.70 7.47 4.80
C LYS A 115 20.22 6.08 5.17
N ASN A 116 19.60 5.42 6.14
CA ASN A 116 20.00 4.09 6.62
C ASN A 116 19.63 2.99 5.61
N LYS A 117 20.65 2.29 5.08
CA LYS A 117 20.49 1.25 4.06
C LYS A 117 19.62 0.07 4.54
N ALA A 118 19.75 -0.35 5.79
CA ALA A 118 18.95 -1.45 6.33
C ALA A 118 17.47 -1.08 6.36
N LEU A 119 17.14 0.13 6.83
CA LEU A 119 15.75 0.61 6.84
C LEU A 119 15.16 0.74 5.44
N LYS A 120 15.95 1.15 4.42
CA LYS A 120 15.49 1.16 3.03
C LYS A 120 15.02 -0.23 2.59
N VAL A 121 15.85 -1.24 2.83
CA VAL A 121 15.53 -2.63 2.47
C VAL A 121 14.30 -3.09 3.24
N THR A 122 14.22 -2.82 4.55
CA THR A 122 13.06 -3.17 5.37
C THR A 122 11.76 -2.58 4.83
N PHE A 123 11.73 -1.29 4.50
CA PHE A 123 10.53 -0.66 3.95
C PHE A 123 10.13 -1.23 2.58
N LEU A 124 11.10 -1.49 1.70
CA LEU A 124 10.84 -2.15 0.42
C LEU A 124 10.26 -3.56 0.61
N LEU A 125 10.80 -4.32 1.56
CA LEU A 125 10.27 -5.64 1.90
C LEU A 125 8.85 -5.56 2.45
N ILE A 126 8.55 -4.60 3.33
CA ILE A 126 7.19 -4.40 3.84
C ILE A 126 6.22 -4.08 2.69
N ALA A 127 6.61 -3.20 1.75
CA ALA A 127 5.79 -2.86 0.59
C ALA A 127 5.46 -4.11 -0.25
N ILE A 128 6.47 -4.91 -0.57
CA ILE A 128 6.33 -6.13 -1.38
C ILE A 128 5.48 -7.18 -0.66
N LEU A 129 5.76 -7.44 0.62
CA LEU A 129 5.05 -8.45 1.40
C LEU A 129 3.59 -8.07 1.65
N SER A 130 3.31 -6.78 1.88
CA SER A 130 1.94 -6.26 2.04
C SER A 130 1.16 -6.29 0.72
N ALA A 131 1.80 -6.00 -0.42
CA ALA A 131 1.16 -6.19 -1.73
C ALA A 131 0.86 -7.67 -2.00
N PHE A 132 1.84 -8.54 -1.76
CA PHE A 132 1.70 -9.98 -1.99
C PHE A 132 0.64 -10.62 -1.08
N SER A 133 0.48 -10.14 0.16
CA SER A 133 -0.53 -10.66 1.09
C SER A 133 -1.94 -10.60 0.51
N ARG A 134 -2.26 -9.59 -0.32
CA ARG A 134 -3.57 -9.47 -0.98
C ARG A 134 -3.86 -10.61 -1.95
N THR A 135 -2.82 -11.09 -2.62
CA THR A 135 -2.91 -12.25 -3.51
C THR A 135 -2.95 -13.55 -2.70
N TYR A 136 -2.15 -13.64 -1.62
CA TYR A 136 -2.16 -14.78 -0.69
C TYR A 136 -3.55 -15.00 -0.05
N LEU A 137 -4.16 -13.92 0.45
CA LEU A 137 -5.49 -13.92 1.08
C LEU A 137 -6.65 -14.00 0.07
N SER A 138 -6.38 -14.28 -1.22
CA SER A 138 -7.39 -14.40 -2.28
C SER A 138 -8.29 -13.17 -2.47
N GLN A 139 -7.77 -12.00 -2.12
CA GLN A 139 -8.45 -10.71 -2.24
C GLN A 139 -8.23 -10.04 -3.59
N HIS A 140 -7.10 -10.30 -4.23
CA HIS A 140 -6.76 -9.63 -5.48
C HIS A 140 -6.04 -10.59 -6.42
N TRP A 141 -6.24 -10.40 -7.71
CA TRP A 141 -5.42 -11.02 -8.74
C TRP A 141 -4.02 -10.41 -8.72
N LEU A 142 -3.06 -11.16 -9.26
CA LEU A 142 -1.68 -10.68 -9.36
C LEU A 142 -1.61 -9.36 -10.13
N VAL A 143 -2.39 -9.22 -11.21
CA VAL A 143 -2.45 -7.99 -12.01
C VAL A 143 -2.94 -6.78 -11.20
N ASP A 144 -3.90 -6.96 -10.28
CA ASP A 144 -4.42 -5.86 -9.48
C ASP A 144 -3.34 -5.32 -8.53
N ILE A 145 -2.55 -6.22 -7.93
CA ILE A 145 -1.46 -5.81 -7.03
C ILE A 145 -0.29 -5.23 -7.82
N THR A 146 0.02 -5.74 -9.02
CA THR A 146 1.08 -5.19 -9.87
C THR A 146 0.76 -3.77 -10.29
N VAL A 147 -0.46 -3.53 -10.80
CA VAL A 147 -0.89 -2.18 -11.22
C VAL A 147 -0.99 -1.24 -10.02
N GLY A 148 -1.57 -1.69 -8.90
CA GLY A 148 -1.60 -0.89 -7.67
C GLY A 148 -0.21 -0.50 -7.19
N SER A 149 0.72 -1.46 -7.14
CA SER A 149 2.13 -1.22 -6.79
C SER A 149 2.80 -0.22 -7.73
N LEU A 150 2.53 -0.31 -9.03
CA LEU A 150 3.08 0.62 -10.03
C LEU A 150 2.56 2.05 -9.82
N ILE A 151 1.28 2.22 -9.51
CA ILE A 151 0.70 3.53 -9.18
C ILE A 151 1.41 4.11 -7.95
N GLY A 152 1.52 3.34 -6.87
CA GLY A 152 2.21 3.80 -5.65
C GLY A 152 3.70 4.08 -5.87
N PHE A 153 4.38 3.27 -6.67
CA PHE A 153 5.78 3.46 -7.04
C PHE A 153 5.98 4.77 -7.81
N THR A 154 5.18 4.98 -8.87
CA THR A 154 5.32 6.13 -9.76
C THR A 154 5.04 7.44 -9.03
N THR A 155 4.01 7.51 -8.18
CA THR A 155 3.74 8.72 -7.40
C THR A 155 4.83 9.00 -6.37
N ALA A 156 5.30 7.98 -5.64
CA ALA A 156 6.38 8.15 -4.66
C ALA A 156 7.67 8.67 -5.31
N VAL A 157 8.08 8.08 -6.44
CA VAL A 157 9.26 8.51 -7.19
C VAL A 157 9.08 9.92 -7.75
N LEU A 158 7.94 10.21 -8.39
CA LEU A 158 7.64 11.53 -8.95
C LEU A 158 7.72 12.61 -7.87
N PHE A 159 7.01 12.44 -6.76
CA PHE A 159 6.97 13.46 -5.71
C PHE A 159 8.28 13.55 -4.91
N TYR A 160 9.09 12.48 -4.88
CA TYR A 160 10.45 12.57 -4.35
C TYR A 160 11.29 13.54 -5.19
N PHE A 161 11.23 13.44 -6.52
CA PHE A 161 11.95 14.37 -7.41
C PHE A 161 11.34 15.77 -7.45
N VAL A 162 10.06 15.93 -7.14
CA VAL A 162 9.42 17.26 -7.08
C VAL A 162 9.70 17.96 -5.74
N LEU A 163 9.67 17.24 -4.61
CA LEU A 163 9.65 17.84 -3.27
C LEU A 163 10.95 17.64 -2.49
N ILE A 164 11.62 16.49 -2.65
CA ILE A 164 12.76 16.08 -1.82
C ILE A 164 14.11 16.33 -2.52
N SER A 165 14.30 15.80 -3.72
CA SER A 165 15.56 15.91 -4.47
C SER A 165 16.02 17.36 -4.74
N PRO A 166 15.18 18.28 -5.26
CA PRO A 166 15.60 19.64 -5.61
C PRO A 166 15.74 20.56 -4.39
N ASN A 167 15.76 20.02 -3.16
CA ASN A 167 15.79 20.81 -1.93
C ASN A 167 14.65 21.84 -1.80
N ARG A 168 13.56 21.64 -2.55
CA ARG A 168 12.32 22.43 -2.37
C ARG A 168 11.78 22.20 -0.97
N LEU A 169 11.10 23.22 -0.44
CA LEU A 169 10.49 23.18 0.90
C LEU A 169 11.50 23.00 2.05
N GLN A 170 12.78 23.37 1.86
CA GLN A 170 13.78 23.38 2.94
C GLN A 170 13.35 24.23 4.15
N LYS A 171 12.57 25.31 3.93
CA LYS A 171 12.04 26.16 5.02
C LYS A 171 11.20 25.39 6.05
N ILE A 172 10.59 24.27 5.64
CA ILE A 172 9.78 23.41 6.49
C ILE A 172 10.48 22.07 6.81
N ASN A 173 11.79 21.97 6.58
CA ASN A 173 12.60 20.80 6.96
C ASN A 173 12.88 20.78 8.48
N LYS A 174 11.81 20.81 9.26
CA LYS A 174 11.79 20.85 10.73
C LYS A 174 10.50 20.17 11.22
N PRO A 175 10.41 19.81 12.52
CA PRO A 175 9.16 19.31 13.11
C PRO A 175 7.99 20.25 12.81
N LEU A 176 6.79 19.69 12.59
CA LEU A 176 5.58 20.47 12.26
C LEU A 176 5.28 21.57 13.29
N MET A 177 5.45 21.26 14.58
CA MET A 177 5.23 22.21 15.69
C MET A 177 6.12 23.45 15.59
N ASN A 178 7.32 23.32 15.03
CA ASN A 178 8.29 24.41 14.92
C ASN A 178 8.04 25.29 13.69
N ILE A 179 7.05 24.97 12.86
CA ILE A 179 6.70 25.79 11.68
C ILE A 179 5.93 27.03 12.11
N PHE A 180 4.99 26.89 13.05
CA PHE A 180 4.08 27.96 13.46
C PHE A 180 4.64 28.85 14.58
N ASN A 181 5.72 28.43 15.22
CA ASN A 181 6.36 29.16 16.33
C ASN A 181 7.47 30.11 15.87
N ASN A 182 7.52 30.46 14.57
CA ASN A 182 8.57 31.27 13.96
C ASN A 182 8.00 32.57 13.36
#